data_AF-A0AA90TQM6-F1
#
_entry.id   AF-A0AA90TQM6-F1
#
_cell.length_a   1.000
_cell.length_b   1.000
_cell.length_c   1.000
_cell.angle_alpha   90.00
_cell.angle_beta   90.00
_cell.angle_gamma   90.00
#
_symmetry.space_group_name_H-M   'P 1'
#
loop_
_entity.id
_entity.type
_entity.pdbx_description
1 polymer ?
#
loop_
_entity_poly.entity_id
_entity_poly.type
_entity_poly.pdbx_seq_one_letter_code
_entity_poly.pdbx_strand_id
1 'polypeptide(L)'
;MLTDVIRICESQVKKLSNFMKKEGISLPDVSSSKPNSYPNDIPLGVKLTDNELANGIAFKLVTCLQACSKGQADSIRNDVGLIWLQNYLEWATYGTTLKTLMRKRGWLKVPPYYYPPGLPR
;
A
#
# COMPACT_ATOMS: atom_id res chain seq x y z
N MET A 1 -2.07 5.42 10.32
CA MET A 1 -1.58 5.33 8.93
C MET A 1 -0.52 4.26 8.78
N LEU A 2 0.73 4.46 9.25
CA LEU A 2 1.82 3.49 9.09
C LEU A 2 1.52 2.14 9.76
N THR A 3 1.07 2.19 11.02
CA THR A 3 0.65 1.01 11.79
C THR A 3 -0.48 0.25 11.12
N ASP A 4 -1.42 0.94 10.48
CA ASP A 4 -2.54 0.32 9.77
C ASP A 4 -2.07 -0.41 8.52
N VAL A 5 -1.13 0.17 7.76
CA VAL A 5 -0.50 -0.49 6.60
C VAL A 5 0.26 -1.73 7.02
N ILE A 6 1.07 -1.62 8.08
CA ILE A 6 1.83 -2.75 8.62
C ILE A 6 0.88 -3.90 8.96
N ARG A 7 -0.22 -3.61 9.66
CA ARG A 7 -1.24 -4.61 10.02
C ARG A 7 -1.87 -5.28 8.80
N ILE A 8 -2.18 -4.52 7.74
CA ILE A 8 -2.69 -5.06 6.47
C ILE A 8 -1.65 -6.00 5.86
N CYS A 9 -0.41 -5.54 5.71
CA CYS A 9 0.67 -6.34 5.13
C CYS A 9 0.93 -7.63 5.93
N GLU A 10 1.01 -7.57 7.25
CA GLU A 10 1.21 -8.74 8.11
C GLU A 10 0.07 -9.76 7.96
N SER A 11 -1.17 -9.28 7.90
CA SER A 11 -2.35 -10.12 7.65
C SER A 11 -2.27 -10.82 6.28
N GLN A 12 -1.96 -10.08 5.21
CA GLN A 12 -1.84 -10.62 3.86
C GLN A 12 -0.68 -11.62 3.75
N VAL A 13 0.49 -11.28 4.30
CA VAL A 13 1.66 -12.16 4.33
C VAL A 13 1.34 -13.45 5.07
N LYS A 14 0.66 -13.38 6.22
CA LYS A 14 0.26 -14.58 6.98
C LYS A 14 -0.69 -15.47 6.18
N LYS A 15 -1.73 -14.90 5.55
CA LYS A 15 -2.68 -15.65 4.71
C LYS A 15 -1.96 -16.33 3.54
N LEU A 16 -1.13 -15.57 2.81
CA LEU A 16 -0.40 -16.07 1.65
C LEU A 16 0.64 -17.13 2.03
N SER A 17 1.38 -16.92 3.13
CA SER A 17 2.38 -17.87 3.62
C SER A 17 1.75 -19.21 3.99
N ASN A 18 0.58 -19.17 4.64
CA ASN A 18 -0.17 -20.38 4.96
C ASN A 18 -0.68 -21.10 3.70
N PHE A 19 -1.15 -20.35 2.71
CA PHE A 19 -1.55 -20.90 1.41
C PHE A 19 -0.36 -21.56 0.71
N MET A 20 0.75 -20.86 0.55
CA MET A 20 1.96 -21.37 -0.13
C MET A 20 2.50 -22.63 0.53
N LYS A 21 2.59 -22.66 1.87
CA LYS A 21 3.02 -23.87 2.61
C LYS A 21 2.09 -25.06 2.38
N LYS A 22 0.77 -24.84 2.32
CA LYS A 22 -0.21 -25.91 2.04
C LYS A 22 -0.08 -26.46 0.62
N GLU A 23 0.25 -25.61 -0.34
CA GLU A 23 0.52 -26.01 -1.74
C GLU A 23 1.95 -26.58 -1.93
N GLY A 24 2.74 -26.72 -0.86
CA GLY A 24 4.11 -27.24 -0.92
C GLY A 24 5.13 -26.26 -1.52
N ILE A 25 4.80 -24.98 -1.60
CA ILE A 25 5.67 -23.94 -2.15
C ILE A 25 6.54 -23.39 -1.01
N SER A 26 7.87 -23.46 -1.19
CA SER A 26 8.83 -22.87 -0.27
C SER A 26 8.68 -21.35 -0.21
N LEU A 27 8.77 -20.79 1.00
CA LEU A 27 8.77 -19.35 1.17
C LEU A 27 10.14 -18.77 0.80
N PRO A 28 10.19 -17.55 0.22
CA PRO A 28 11.45 -16.88 -0.07
C PRO A 28 12.15 -16.46 1.23
N ASP A 29 13.46 -16.26 1.15
CA ASP A 29 14.22 -15.63 2.23
C ASP A 29 13.74 -14.19 2.46
N VAL A 30 13.53 -13.84 3.73
CA VAL A 30 13.08 -12.50 4.14
C VAL A 30 14.17 -11.80 4.94
N SER A 31 14.27 -10.48 4.79
CA SER A 31 15.16 -9.67 5.62
C SER A 31 14.76 -9.76 7.09
N SER A 32 15.75 -9.68 7.99
CA SER A 32 15.51 -9.59 9.43
C SER A 32 14.66 -8.38 9.81
N SER A 33 14.00 -8.45 10.96
CA SER A 33 13.32 -7.30 11.53
C SER A 33 14.29 -6.14 11.76
N LYS A 34 13.80 -4.91 11.56
CA LYS A 34 14.58 -3.72 11.87
C LYS A 34 14.55 -3.47 13.39
N PRO A 35 15.65 -2.98 13.99
CA PRO A 35 15.65 -2.60 15.40
C PRO A 35 14.70 -1.41 15.64
N ASN A 36 14.27 -1.25 16.88
CA ASN A 36 13.49 -0.09 17.29
C ASN A 36 14.35 1.18 17.24
N SER A 37 13.81 2.26 16.70
CA SER A 37 14.47 3.57 16.60
C SER A 37 13.50 4.68 16.97
N TYR A 38 13.96 5.72 17.69
CA TYR A 38 13.15 6.91 17.92
C TYR A 38 13.30 7.89 16.76
N PRO A 39 12.20 8.51 16.27
CA PRO A 39 12.27 9.45 15.15
C PRO A 39 13.19 10.66 15.39
N ASN A 40 13.41 11.04 16.65
CA ASN A 40 14.26 12.19 17.01
C ASN A 40 15.76 11.85 16.96
N ASP A 41 16.12 10.58 16.98
CA ASP A 41 17.51 10.13 16.92
C ASP A 41 18.01 10.02 15.47
N ILE A 42 17.10 10.13 14.49
CA ILE A 42 17.42 10.03 13.07
C ILE A 42 18.04 11.35 12.60
N PRO A 43 19.28 11.35 12.07
CA PRO A 43 19.91 12.57 11.56
C PRO A 43 19.10 13.23 10.44
N LEU A 44 19.02 14.56 10.44
CA LEU A 44 18.13 15.33 9.54
C LEU A 44 18.42 15.10 8.04
N GLY A 45 19.67 14.78 7.66
CA GLY A 45 20.03 14.49 6.27
C GLY A 45 19.51 13.15 5.73
N VAL A 46 19.04 12.25 6.60
CA VAL A 46 18.51 10.93 6.22
C VAL A 46 17.08 10.69 6.74
N LYS A 47 16.54 11.63 7.52
CA LYS A 47 15.20 11.55 8.08
C LYS A 47 14.18 11.95 7.01
N LEU A 48 13.37 10.97 6.58
CA LEU A 48 12.24 11.25 5.71
C LEU A 48 11.21 12.14 6.41
N THR A 49 10.73 13.13 5.69
CA THR A 49 9.63 13.99 6.12
C THR A 49 8.29 13.24 6.06
N ASP A 50 7.28 13.73 6.78
CA ASP A 50 5.93 13.17 6.75
C ASP A 50 5.33 13.17 5.33
N ASN A 51 5.66 14.19 4.53
CA ASN A 51 5.25 14.29 3.13
C ASN A 51 5.86 13.17 2.28
N GLU A 52 7.17 12.94 2.41
CA GLU A 52 7.88 11.89 1.68
C GLU A 52 7.39 10.50 2.09
N LEU A 53 7.16 10.28 3.40
CA LEU A 53 6.58 9.04 3.91
C LEU A 53 5.17 8.80 3.37
N ALA A 54 4.29 9.80 3.42
CA ALA A 54 2.93 9.67 2.91
C ALA A 54 2.90 9.39 1.40
N ASN A 55 3.74 10.08 0.63
CA ASN A 55 3.87 9.85 -0.81
C ASN A 55 4.46 8.46 -1.11
N GLY A 56 5.45 8.01 -0.34
CA GLY A 56 6.01 6.67 -0.48
C GLY A 56 4.98 5.56 -0.24
N ILE A 57 4.10 5.75 0.75
CA ILE A 57 2.98 4.83 1.00
C ILE A 57 1.94 4.90 -0.13
N ALA A 58 1.59 6.10 -0.59
CA ALA A 58 0.65 6.26 -1.71
C ALA A 58 1.16 5.58 -2.99
N PHE A 59 2.46 5.68 -3.28
CA PHE A 59 3.08 4.97 -4.39
C PHE A 59 2.99 3.45 -4.20
N LYS A 60 3.39 2.93 -3.02
CA LYS A 60 3.31 1.50 -2.71
C LYS A 60 1.88 0.96 -2.81
N LEU A 61 0.89 1.72 -2.34
CA LEU A 61 -0.53 1.38 -2.49
C LEU A 61 -0.90 1.16 -3.96
N VAL A 62 -0.52 2.07 -4.86
CA VAL A 62 -0.82 1.94 -6.30
C VAL A 62 -0.13 0.71 -6.87
N THR A 63 1.14 0.47 -6.55
CA THR A 63 1.88 -0.71 -6.99
C THR A 63 1.20 -2.00 -6.50
N CYS A 64 0.79 -2.06 -5.23
CA CYS A 64 0.10 -3.21 -4.66
C CYS A 64 -1.25 -3.45 -5.34
N LEU A 65 -2.05 -2.40 -5.58
CA LEU A 65 -3.32 -2.51 -6.29
C LEU A 65 -3.12 -3.08 -7.70
N GLN A 66 -2.17 -2.54 -8.46
CA GLN A 66 -1.85 -3.03 -9.80
C GLN A 66 -1.40 -4.50 -9.78
N ALA A 67 -0.53 -4.87 -8.84
CA ALA A 67 -0.07 -6.24 -8.68
C ALA A 67 -1.24 -7.19 -8.34
N CYS A 68 -2.14 -6.79 -7.44
CA CYS A 68 -3.31 -7.61 -7.10
C CYS A 68 -4.30 -7.72 -8.27
N SER A 69 -4.56 -6.64 -9.00
CA SER A 69 -5.41 -6.68 -10.19
C SER A 69 -4.85 -7.60 -11.26
N LYS A 70 -3.55 -7.50 -11.54
CA LYS A 70 -2.87 -8.38 -12.49
C LYS A 70 -2.92 -9.84 -12.01
N GLY A 71 -2.55 -10.09 -10.76
CA GLY A 71 -2.57 -11.43 -10.18
C GLY A 71 -3.96 -12.06 -10.23
N GLN A 72 -5.01 -11.28 -10.00
CA GLN A 72 -6.40 -11.74 -10.11
C GLN A 72 -6.78 -12.09 -11.56
N ALA A 73 -6.41 -11.25 -12.53
CA ALA A 73 -6.70 -11.49 -13.95
C ALA A 73 -5.93 -12.69 -14.53
N ASP A 74 -4.67 -12.87 -14.12
CA ASP A 74 -3.82 -13.98 -14.56
C ASP A 74 -4.18 -15.32 -13.88
N SER A 75 -4.99 -15.29 -12.82
CA SER A 75 -5.35 -16.49 -12.05
C SER A 75 -6.36 -17.36 -12.80
N ILE A 76 -5.93 -18.55 -13.21
CA ILE A 76 -6.83 -19.60 -13.73
C ILE A 76 -7.61 -20.26 -12.58
N ARG A 77 -6.96 -20.38 -11.42
CA ARG A 77 -7.53 -20.95 -10.20
C ARG A 77 -8.40 -19.91 -9.48
N ASN A 78 -9.69 -20.22 -9.32
CA ASN A 78 -10.65 -19.31 -8.67
C ASN A 78 -10.28 -18.98 -7.21
N ASP A 79 -9.77 -19.94 -6.46
CA ASP A 79 -9.33 -19.74 -5.07
C ASP A 79 -8.16 -18.75 -4.99
N VAL A 80 -7.19 -18.84 -5.90
CA VAL A 80 -6.07 -17.89 -6.00
C VAL A 80 -6.55 -16.51 -6.45
N GLY A 81 -7.44 -16.46 -7.45
CA GLY A 81 -8.06 -15.22 -7.90
C GLY A 81 -8.82 -14.49 -6.77
N LEU A 82 -9.50 -15.24 -5.90
CA LEU A 82 -10.18 -14.70 -4.72
C LEU A 82 -9.20 -14.16 -3.68
N ILE A 83 -8.05 -14.81 -3.46
CA ILE A 83 -7.00 -14.29 -2.56
C ILE A 83 -6.52 -12.92 -3.06
N TRP A 84 -6.24 -12.79 -4.37
CA TRP A 84 -5.84 -11.52 -4.96
C TRP A 84 -6.93 -10.45 -4.86
N LEU A 85 -8.19 -10.82 -5.12
CA LEU A 85 -9.33 -9.91 -4.98
C LEU A 85 -9.50 -9.39 -3.55
N GLN A 86 -9.41 -10.28 -2.55
CA GLN A 86 -9.49 -9.89 -1.14
C GLN A 86 -8.39 -8.89 -0.78
N ASN A 87 -7.15 -9.17 -1.17
CA ASN A 87 -6.03 -8.26 -0.93
C ASN A 87 -6.22 -6.92 -1.64
N TYR A 88 -6.71 -6.94 -2.88
CA TYR A 88 -7.03 -5.72 -3.64
C TYR A 88 -8.06 -4.85 -2.91
N LEU A 89 -9.13 -5.46 -2.39
CA LEU A 89 -10.19 -4.75 -1.66
C LEU A 89 -9.65 -4.12 -0.37
N GLU A 90 -8.82 -4.84 0.39
CA GLU A 90 -8.15 -4.28 1.59
C GLU A 90 -7.32 -3.04 1.23
N TRP A 91 -6.54 -3.09 0.14
CA TRP A 91 -5.78 -1.94 -0.36
C TRP A 91 -6.67 -0.81 -0.85
N ALA A 92 -7.76 -1.11 -1.55
CA ALA A 92 -8.70 -0.11 -2.05
C ALA A 92 -9.36 0.66 -0.90
N THR A 93 -9.81 -0.07 0.13
CA THR A 93 -10.35 0.51 1.36
C THR A 93 -9.31 1.36 2.08
N TYR A 94 -8.07 0.89 2.20
CA TYR A 94 -6.99 1.70 2.79
C TYR A 94 -6.76 3.00 1.99
N GLY A 95 -6.76 2.92 0.66
CA GLY A 95 -6.54 4.06 -0.22
C GLY A 95 -7.53 5.21 -0.06
N THR A 96 -8.80 4.92 0.25
CA THR A 96 -9.79 5.98 0.52
C THR A 96 -9.47 6.74 1.81
N THR A 97 -9.07 6.01 2.87
CA THR A 97 -8.67 6.61 4.14
C THR A 97 -7.37 7.41 4.03
N LEU A 98 -6.39 6.90 3.29
CA LEU A 98 -5.11 7.58 3.04
C LEU A 98 -5.32 8.92 2.33
N LYS A 99 -6.10 8.95 1.23
CA LYS A 99 -6.38 10.19 0.49
C LYS A 99 -7.04 11.25 1.37
N THR A 100 -7.97 10.83 2.23
CA THR A 100 -8.65 11.72 3.19
C THR A 100 -7.64 12.31 4.19
N LEU A 101 -6.74 11.49 4.73
CA LEU A 101 -5.69 11.94 5.65
C LEU A 101 -4.71 12.91 4.97
N MET A 102 -4.24 12.57 3.77
CA MET A 102 -3.29 13.41 3.02
C MET A 102 -3.88 14.79 2.69
N ARG A 103 -5.18 14.86 2.39
CA ARG A 103 -5.88 16.14 2.20
C ARG A 103 -5.93 16.94 3.50
N LYS A 104 -6.35 16.31 4.62
CA LYS A 104 -6.45 16.98 5.94
C LYS A 104 -5.11 17.52 6.44
N ARG A 105 -4.00 16.87 6.08
CA ARG A 105 -2.64 17.23 6.52
C ARG A 105 -1.89 18.11 5.52
N GLY A 106 -2.48 18.43 4.36
CA GLY A 106 -1.81 19.22 3.31
C GLY A 106 -0.67 18.46 2.59
N TRP A 107 -0.60 17.13 2.73
CA TRP A 107 0.42 16.30 2.10
C TRP A 107 0.10 15.98 0.64
N LEU A 108 -1.18 16.05 0.27
CA LEU A 108 -1.63 15.76 -1.08
C LEU A 108 -1.23 16.88 -2.04
N LYS A 109 -0.39 16.56 -3.04
CA LYS A 109 -0.16 17.44 -4.19
C LYS A 109 -1.37 17.38 -5.11
N VAL A 110 -2.13 18.48 -5.14
CA VAL A 110 -3.31 18.61 -5.99
C VAL A 110 -2.86 18.91 -7.42
N PRO A 111 -3.24 18.10 -8.42
CA PRO A 111 -2.93 18.40 -9.81
C PRO A 111 -3.69 19.64 -10.29
N PRO A 112 -3.31 20.24 -11.44
CA PRO A 112 -4.07 21.33 -12.03
C PRO A 112 -5.56 20.99 -12.14
N TYR A 113 -6.42 21.93 -11.74
CA TYR A 113 -7.86 21.76 -11.87
C TYR A 113 -8.25 21.74 -13.34
N TYR A 114 -9.22 20.88 -13.67
CA TYR A 114 -9.84 20.88 -14.99
C TYR A 114 -10.78 22.08 -15.11
N TYR A 115 -10.59 22.89 -16.16
CA TYR A 115 -11.47 24.00 -16.52
C TYR A 115 -12.16 23.66 -17.85
N PRO A 116 -13.49 23.44 -17.85
CA PRO A 116 -14.22 23.18 -19.08
C PRO A 116 -14.13 24.39 -20.03
N PRO A 117 -13.97 24.17 -21.34
CA PRO A 117 -14.08 25.25 -22.31
C PRO A 117 -15.49 25.87 -22.26
N GLY A 118 -15.57 27.20 -22.28
CA GLY A 118 -16.84 27.94 -22.28
C GLY A 118 -17.48 28.21 -20.92
N LEU A 119 -16.78 27.94 -19.80
CA LEU A 119 -17.29 28.35 -18.48
C LEU A 119 -17.34 29.89 -18.40
N PRO A 120 -18.48 30.52 -18.09
CA PRO A 120 -18.53 31.95 -17.87
C PRO A 120 -17.60 32.35 -16.71
N ARG A 121 -16.88 33.45 -16.90
CA ARG A 121 -16.00 34.04 -15.88
C ARG A 121 -16.81 34.74 -14.79
#